data_AF-A0A971CVA6-F1
#
_entry.id   AF-A0A971CVA6-F1
#
_cell.length_a   1.000
_cell.length_b   1.000
_cell.length_c   1.000
_cell.angle_alpha   90.00
_cell.angle_beta   90.00
_cell.angle_gamma   90.00
#
_symmetry.space_group_name_H-M   'P 1'
#
loop_
_entity.id
_entity.type
_entity.pdbx_description
1 polymer ?
#
loop_
_entity_poly.entity_id
_entity_poly.type
_entity_poly.pdbx_seq_one_letter_code
_entity_poly.pdbx_strand_id
1 'polypeptide(L)'
;GLLARLNRDELQGVIAHEISHILHRDILYVTLAGIMLGGIVLLSQVFLRGMFYSSMGSRRRYSSGNQGGGQAQIVLVLIAVVVAVLAPIMAQLLYFALSRRREYLADAGAARLTRYPEGLASALEKIAGDPAPQLGPANQATAPMYIVNPFKKKGQRKLSDLTSTHPPISERVRILRSMAGGASYKDYAEAFTEVTHSKNIVPAAALRGEEVGLRSGGSPQAQEERTQKQLHQIGDIMRKVNGFAFLACSCGLHFKIPPDFKGASVQCPRCNRQLDLATAQTATAR
;
A
#
# COMPACT_ATOMS: atom_id res chain seq x y z
N GLY A 1 -3.52 13.49 -7.56
CA GLY A 1 -3.91 12.61 -6.44
C GLY A 1 -3.84 11.15 -6.87
N LEU A 2 -3.88 10.20 -5.92
CA LEU A 2 -3.73 8.75 -6.21
C LEU A 2 -4.77 8.20 -7.20
N LEU A 3 -6.03 8.65 -7.11
CA LEU A 3 -7.14 8.27 -8.02
C LEU A 3 -6.85 8.56 -9.50
N ALA A 4 -6.04 9.57 -9.80
CA ALA A 4 -5.71 9.95 -11.17
C ALA A 4 -4.52 9.17 -11.75
N ARG A 5 -3.82 8.38 -10.93
CA ARG A 5 -2.57 7.70 -11.30
C ARG A 5 -2.63 6.19 -11.20
N LEU A 6 -3.38 5.67 -10.23
CA LEU A 6 -3.53 4.25 -10.02
C LEU A 6 -4.66 3.70 -10.88
N ASN A 7 -4.44 2.53 -11.48
CA ASN A 7 -5.51 1.78 -12.11
C ASN A 7 -6.42 1.14 -11.04
N ARG A 8 -7.53 0.52 -11.48
CA ARG A 8 -8.53 -0.05 -10.56
C ARG A 8 -7.94 -1.12 -9.65
N ASP A 9 -7.07 -1.99 -10.17
CA ASP A 9 -6.47 -3.08 -9.40
C ASP A 9 -5.43 -2.58 -8.40
N GLU A 10 -4.65 -1.57 -8.77
CA GLU A 10 -3.70 -0.87 -7.91
C GLU A 10 -4.40 -0.13 -6.78
N LEU A 11 -5.46 0.60 -7.10
CA LEU A 11 -6.27 1.31 -6.11
C LEU A 11 -6.95 0.31 -5.15
N GLN A 12 -7.46 -0.81 -5.68
CA GLN A 12 -8.01 -1.88 -4.86
C GLN A 12 -6.94 -2.47 -3.92
N GLY A 13 -5.70 -2.63 -4.39
CA GLY A 13 -4.55 -3.04 -3.57
C GLY A 13 -4.28 -2.09 -2.42
N VAL A 14 -4.18 -0.79 -2.70
CA VAL A 14 -3.94 0.24 -1.67
C VAL A 14 -5.10 0.32 -0.67
N ILE A 15 -6.35 0.32 -1.14
CA ILE A 15 -7.51 0.35 -0.24
C ILE A 15 -7.56 -0.92 0.62
N ALA A 16 -7.23 -2.09 0.06
CA ALA A 16 -7.18 -3.33 0.83
C ALA A 16 -6.08 -3.31 1.91
N HIS A 17 -4.96 -2.65 1.65
CA HIS A 17 -3.91 -2.40 2.65
C HIS A 17 -4.44 -1.57 3.81
N GLU A 18 -5.10 -0.44 3.53
CA GLU A 18 -5.71 0.40 4.57
C GLU A 18 -6.82 -0.33 5.34
N ILE A 19 -7.64 -1.12 4.65
CA ILE A 19 -8.66 -1.97 5.30
C ILE A 19 -7.98 -3.02 6.20
N SER A 20 -6.83 -3.55 5.80
CA SER A 20 -6.11 -4.51 6.63
C SER A 20 -5.62 -3.90 7.94
N HIS A 21 -5.22 -2.63 7.96
CA HIS A 21 -4.89 -1.94 9.21
C HIS A 21 -6.09 -1.84 10.16
N ILE A 22 -7.28 -1.59 9.61
CA ILE A 22 -8.52 -1.56 10.39
C ILE A 22 -8.85 -2.96 10.93
N LEU A 23 -8.74 -3.98 10.09
CA LEU A 23 -9.04 -5.37 10.44
C LEU A 23 -8.11 -5.90 11.55
N HIS A 24 -6.83 -5.53 11.49
CA HIS A 24 -5.83 -5.88 12.51
C HIS A 24 -5.81 -4.93 13.72
N ARG A 25 -6.64 -3.88 13.71
CA ARG A 25 -6.71 -2.84 14.75
C ARG A 25 -5.35 -2.20 15.04
N ASP A 26 -4.59 -1.91 13.99
CA ASP A 26 -3.21 -1.44 14.13
C ASP A 26 -3.13 -0.07 14.83
N ILE A 27 -4.14 0.79 14.67
CA ILE A 27 -4.23 2.07 15.39
C ILE A 27 -4.29 1.83 16.91
N LEU A 28 -5.12 0.89 17.37
CA LEU A 28 -5.21 0.53 18.80
C LEU A 28 -3.87 -0.04 19.31
N TYR A 29 -3.23 -0.88 18.50
CA TYR A 29 -1.95 -1.48 18.84
C TYR A 29 -0.84 -0.45 18.99
N VAL A 30 -0.70 0.45 18.01
CA VAL A 30 0.35 1.49 17.98
C VAL A 30 0.11 2.54 19.05
N THR A 31 -1.16 2.91 19.32
CA THR A 31 -1.49 3.83 20.42
C THR A 31 -1.16 3.25 21.79
N LEU A 32 -1.54 1.99 22.06
CA LEU A 32 -1.20 1.32 23.31
C LEU A 32 0.32 1.17 23.48
N ALA A 33 1.02 0.74 22.42
CA ALA A 33 2.47 0.67 22.41
C ALA A 33 3.09 2.05 22.69
N GLY A 34 2.58 3.12 22.07
CA GLY A 34 3.01 4.50 22.28
C GLY A 34 2.83 4.96 23.73
N ILE A 35 1.72 4.61 24.39
CA ILE A 35 1.50 4.92 25.81
C ILE A 35 2.53 4.21 26.69
N MET A 36 2.76 2.91 26.47
CA MET A 36 3.73 2.14 27.25
C MET A 36 5.16 2.68 27.08
N LEU A 37 5.55 2.97 25.82
CA LEU A 37 6.85 3.54 25.49
C LEU A 37 7.02 4.95 26.05
N GLY A 38 5.99 5.79 25.93
CA GLY A 38 5.96 7.14 26.51
C GLY A 38 6.09 7.12 28.03
N GLY A 39 5.45 6.17 28.70
CA GLY A 39 5.60 5.93 30.14
C GLY A 39 7.06 5.62 30.53
N ILE A 40 7.73 4.74 29.78
CA ILE A 40 9.15 4.41 30.01
C ILE A 40 10.04 5.65 29.85
N VAL A 41 9.79 6.47 28.82
CA VAL A 41 10.56 7.71 28.59
C VAL A 41 10.33 8.72 29.72
N LEU A 42 9.08 8.91 30.15
CA LEU A 42 8.75 9.81 31.26
C LEU A 42 9.41 9.35 32.57
N LEU A 43 9.35 8.06 32.89
CA LEU A 43 10.01 7.50 34.07
C LEU A 43 11.53 7.71 34.01
N SER A 44 12.15 7.46 32.86
CA SER A 44 13.59 7.70 32.66
C SER A 44 13.95 9.17 32.84
N GLN A 45 13.16 10.09 32.28
CA GLN A 45 13.40 11.53 32.41
C GLN A 45 13.22 12.04 33.83
N VAL A 46 12.18 11.59 34.54
CA VAL A 46 11.95 11.94 35.95
C VAL A 46 13.10 11.41 36.80
N PHE A 47 13.55 10.19 36.55
CA PHE A 47 14.68 9.58 37.25
C PHE A 47 16.00 10.34 37.01
N LEU A 48 16.34 10.65 35.75
CA LEU A 48 17.53 11.42 35.39
C LEU A 48 17.51 12.83 35.99
N ARG A 49 16.38 13.54 35.90
CA ARG A 49 16.22 14.86 36.53
C ARG A 49 16.34 14.76 38.04
N GLY A 50 15.68 13.78 38.65
CA GLY A 50 15.75 13.53 40.10
C GLY A 50 17.19 13.29 40.57
N MET A 51 17.96 12.47 39.85
CA MET A 51 19.39 12.28 40.14
C MET A 51 20.21 13.55 39.94
N PHE A 52 19.98 14.31 38.87
CA PHE A 52 20.72 15.54 38.61
C PHE A 52 20.45 16.61 39.69
N TYR A 53 19.19 16.83 40.06
CA TYR A 53 18.83 17.77 41.12
C TYR A 53 19.25 17.28 42.52
N SER A 54 19.21 15.97 42.78
CA SER A 54 19.72 15.38 44.02
C SER A 54 21.25 15.50 44.13
N SER A 55 21.98 15.26 43.04
CA SER A 55 23.43 15.43 42.92
C SER A 55 23.87 16.89 43.04
N MET A 56 23.06 17.84 42.55
CA MET A 56 23.36 19.28 42.59
C MET A 56 22.90 19.94 43.91
N GLY A 57 21.91 19.36 44.61
CA GLY A 57 21.43 19.80 45.92
C GLY A 57 22.23 19.27 47.11
N SER A 58 23.03 18.21 46.94
CA SER A 58 23.82 17.59 48.02
C SER A 58 25.23 18.17 48.20
N ARG A 59 25.35 19.51 48.17
CA ARG A 59 26.52 20.23 48.73
C ARG A 59 26.32 20.62 50.19
N ARG A 60 25.46 19.91 50.93
CA ARG A 60 25.31 20.10 52.37
C ARG A 60 25.56 18.81 53.15
N ARG A 61 26.85 18.65 53.46
CA ARG A 61 27.35 18.43 54.82
C ARG A 61 27.02 17.05 55.43
N TYR A 62 27.95 16.09 55.30
CA TYR A 62 28.29 15.26 56.45
C TYR A 62 29.77 14.87 56.44
N SER A 63 30.48 15.51 57.36
CA SER A 63 31.74 15.06 57.92
C SER A 63 31.43 13.89 58.85
N SER A 64 31.88 12.68 58.55
CA SER A 64 32.62 11.79 59.47
C SER A 64 32.83 10.43 58.80
N GLY A 65 34.02 9.88 59.00
CA GLY A 65 34.57 8.79 58.21
C GLY A 65 33.74 7.51 58.16
N ASN A 66 33.69 6.92 56.97
CA ASN A 66 33.95 5.50 56.81
C ASN A 66 34.43 5.25 55.36
N GLN A 67 35.73 4.99 55.21
CA GLN A 67 36.34 4.56 53.94
C GLN A 67 35.73 3.21 53.52
N GLY A 68 35.05 3.14 52.38
CA GLY A 68 34.70 1.86 51.76
C GLY A 68 33.57 1.86 50.72
N GLY A 69 32.65 2.82 50.73
CA GLY A 69 31.42 2.76 49.89
C GLY A 69 31.39 3.61 48.62
N GLY A 70 32.29 4.60 48.48
CA GLY A 70 32.17 5.63 47.43
C GLY A 70 32.30 5.09 45.99
N GLN A 71 33.15 4.09 45.77
CA GLN A 71 33.35 3.51 44.43
C GLN A 71 32.13 2.71 43.97
N ALA A 72 31.52 1.92 44.86
CA ALA A 72 30.29 1.18 44.54
C ALA A 72 29.11 2.12 44.23
N GLN A 73 29.03 3.26 44.92
CA GLN A 73 27.98 4.25 44.70
C GLN A 73 28.16 5.00 43.37
N ILE A 74 29.39 5.31 42.98
CA ILE A 74 29.70 5.91 41.66
C ILE A 74 29.39 4.93 40.52
N VAL A 75 29.74 3.64 40.68
CA VAL A 75 29.45 2.60 39.69
C VAL A 75 27.94 2.41 39.51
N LEU A 76 27.16 2.40 40.60
CA LEU A 76 25.69 2.33 40.54
C LEU A 76 25.07 3.54 39.82
N VAL A 77 25.55 4.76 40.08
CA VAL A 77 25.08 5.97 39.39
C VAL A 77 25.43 5.92 37.91
N LEU A 78 26.64 5.47 37.55
CA LEU A 78 27.05 5.33 36.15
C LEU A 78 26.14 4.34 35.41
N ILE A 79 25.88 3.16 36.00
CA ILE A 79 24.96 2.16 35.44
C ILE A 79 23.55 2.75 35.28
N ALA A 80 23.07 3.47 36.29
CA ALA A 80 21.74 4.08 36.27
C ALA A 80 21.60 5.15 35.17
N VAL A 81 22.62 5.98 34.96
CA VAL A 81 22.66 6.96 33.87
C VAL A 81 22.70 6.27 32.50
N VAL A 82 23.53 5.24 32.35
CA VAL A 82 23.63 4.46 31.10
C VAL A 82 22.27 3.83 30.75
N VAL A 83 21.62 3.17 31.71
CA VAL A 83 20.30 2.56 31.51
C VAL A 83 19.25 3.62 31.16
N ALA A 84 19.27 4.76 31.85
CA ALA A 84 18.29 5.82 31.61
C ALA A 84 18.46 6.50 30.23
N VAL A 85 19.68 6.57 29.69
CA VAL A 85 19.92 7.05 28.32
C VAL A 85 19.60 5.97 27.27
N LEU A 86 19.97 4.71 27.53
CA LEU A 86 19.76 3.61 26.58
C LEU A 86 18.29 3.17 26.48
N ALA A 87 17.53 3.19 27.58
CA ALA A 87 16.14 2.71 27.60
C ALA A 87 15.22 3.46 26.60
N PRO A 88 15.23 4.80 26.51
CA PRO A 88 14.48 5.54 25.49
C PRO A 88 14.88 5.20 24.06
N ILE A 89 16.18 5.00 23.79
CA ILE A 89 16.68 4.64 22.46
C ILE A 89 16.17 3.25 22.08
N MET A 90 16.27 2.28 22.98
CA MET A 90 15.76 0.92 22.78
C MET A 90 14.24 0.90 22.60
N ALA A 91 13.52 1.72 23.37
CA ALA A 91 12.07 1.90 23.23
C ALA A 91 11.71 2.41 21.82
N GLN A 92 12.43 3.40 21.31
CA GLN A 92 12.20 3.96 19.98
C GLN A 92 12.53 2.95 18.85
N LEU A 93 13.60 2.17 19.01
CA LEU A 93 13.93 1.09 18.06
C LEU A 93 12.85 0.01 18.04
N LEU A 94 12.33 -0.36 19.22
CA LEU A 94 11.21 -1.29 19.34
C LEU A 94 9.97 -0.74 18.64
N TYR A 95 9.65 0.54 18.81
CA TYR A 95 8.53 1.19 18.12
C TYR A 95 8.65 1.07 16.60
N PHE A 96 9.80 1.41 16.04
CA PHE A 96 10.03 1.30 14.59
C PHE A 96 9.93 -0.15 14.10
N ALA A 97 10.45 -1.11 14.86
CA ALA A 97 10.33 -2.53 14.54
C ALA A 97 8.86 -3.00 14.54
N LEU A 98 8.06 -2.56 15.52
CA LEU A 98 6.64 -2.87 15.60
C LEU A 98 5.86 -2.25 14.44
N SER A 99 6.12 -0.98 14.12
CA SER A 99 5.52 -0.27 12.99
C SER A 99 5.78 -1.03 11.68
N ARG A 100 7.04 -1.37 11.39
CA ARG A 100 7.41 -2.12 10.18
C ARG A 100 6.72 -3.48 10.10
N ARG A 101 6.62 -4.20 11.23
CA ARG A 101 5.92 -5.49 11.28
C ARG A 101 4.44 -5.36 10.90
N ARG A 102 3.77 -4.26 11.27
CA ARG A 102 2.36 -4.01 10.92
C ARG A 102 2.17 -3.73 9.43
N GLU A 103 3.08 -2.98 8.81
CA GLU A 103 3.07 -2.73 7.36
C GLU A 103 3.12 -4.04 6.56
N TYR A 104 4.02 -4.97 6.90
CA TYR A 104 4.09 -6.25 6.20
C TYR A 104 2.87 -7.14 6.45
N LEU A 105 2.25 -7.07 7.63
CA LEU A 105 0.99 -7.77 7.89
C LEU A 105 -0.17 -7.16 7.10
N ALA A 106 -0.16 -5.85 6.90
CA ALA A 106 -1.13 -5.16 6.07
C ALA A 106 -0.94 -5.49 4.58
N ASP A 107 0.30 -5.66 4.10
CA ASP A 107 0.60 -6.19 2.76
C ASP A 107 0.05 -7.60 2.57
N ALA A 108 0.27 -8.48 3.55
CA ALA A 108 -0.26 -9.83 3.53
C ALA A 108 -1.80 -9.84 3.50
N GLY A 109 -2.44 -8.96 4.30
CA GLY A 109 -3.89 -8.81 4.31
C GLY A 109 -4.43 -8.25 3.00
N ALA A 110 -3.74 -7.29 2.40
CA ALA A 110 -4.11 -6.72 1.10
C ALA A 110 -4.02 -7.75 -0.03
N ALA A 111 -2.93 -8.53 -0.07
CA ALA A 111 -2.77 -9.62 -1.03
C ALA A 111 -3.93 -10.63 -0.90
N ARG A 112 -4.27 -11.01 0.33
CA ARG A 112 -5.38 -11.94 0.63
C ARG A 112 -6.75 -11.39 0.26
N LEU A 113 -7.05 -10.13 0.62
CA LEU A 113 -8.34 -9.49 0.35
C LEU A 113 -8.56 -9.26 -1.14
N THR A 114 -7.54 -8.83 -1.86
CA THR A 114 -7.64 -8.58 -3.31
C THR A 114 -7.48 -9.83 -4.16
N ARG A 115 -6.90 -10.89 -3.57
CA ARG A 115 -6.41 -12.09 -4.26
C ARG A 115 -5.46 -11.76 -5.41
N TYR A 116 -4.80 -10.60 -5.37
CA TYR A 116 -4.00 -10.08 -6.47
C TYR A 116 -2.81 -9.26 -5.96
N PRO A 117 -1.72 -9.92 -5.50
CA PRO A 117 -0.57 -9.25 -4.90
C PRO A 117 0.14 -8.29 -5.88
N GLU A 118 0.11 -8.58 -7.19
CA GLU A 118 0.73 -7.71 -8.20
C GLU A 118 0.07 -6.32 -8.27
N GLY A 119 -1.23 -6.21 -7.95
CA GLY A 119 -1.93 -4.92 -7.90
C GLY A 119 -1.31 -3.98 -6.87
N LEU A 120 -1.02 -4.49 -5.66
CA LEU A 120 -0.36 -3.71 -4.62
C LEU A 120 1.11 -3.46 -4.95
N ALA A 121 1.83 -4.44 -5.51
CA ALA A 121 3.23 -4.28 -5.90
C ALA A 121 3.41 -3.15 -6.94
N SER A 122 2.59 -3.16 -8.01
CA SER A 122 2.58 -2.11 -9.04
C SER A 122 2.22 -0.74 -8.47
N ALA A 123 1.24 -0.68 -7.55
CA ALA A 123 0.87 0.56 -6.89
C ALA A 123 2.03 1.16 -6.09
N LEU A 124 2.72 0.33 -5.30
CA LEU A 124 3.86 0.74 -4.48
C LEU A 124 5.03 1.25 -5.34
N GLU A 125 5.31 0.61 -6.48
CA GLU A 125 6.33 1.09 -7.42
C GLU A 125 5.99 2.45 -8.01
N LYS A 126 4.75 2.65 -8.45
CA LYS A 126 4.28 3.94 -8.98
C LYS A 126 4.34 5.05 -7.93
N ILE A 127 4.00 4.73 -6.68
CA ILE A 127 4.07 5.67 -5.56
C ILE A 127 5.52 6.00 -5.21
N ALA A 128 6.43 5.01 -5.23
CA ALA A 128 7.85 5.21 -4.94
C ALA A 128 8.60 6.00 -6.03
N GLY A 129 8.17 5.86 -7.30
CA GLY A 129 8.73 6.57 -8.44
C GLY A 129 8.35 8.06 -8.50
N ASP A 130 7.45 8.52 -7.63
CA ASP A 130 7.01 9.92 -7.63
C ASP A 130 8.01 10.83 -6.91
N PRO A 131 8.57 11.86 -7.58
CA PRO A 131 9.46 12.83 -6.94
C PRO A 131 8.74 13.77 -5.95
N ALA A 132 7.42 13.65 -5.77
CA ALA A 132 6.64 14.48 -4.87
C ALA A 132 6.42 13.80 -3.51
N PRO A 133 7.28 14.12 -2.54
CA PRO A 133 6.67 14.60 -1.30
C PRO A 133 7.37 15.91 -0.90
N GLN A 134 7.03 17.00 -1.58
CA GLN A 134 6.96 18.29 -0.90
C GLN A 134 5.54 18.42 -0.34
N LEU A 135 5.16 17.47 0.50
CA LEU A 135 4.10 17.71 1.47
C LEU A 135 4.65 18.80 2.39
N GLY A 136 3.85 19.82 2.68
CA GLY A 136 4.20 20.89 3.63
C GLY A 136 4.67 20.33 4.98
N PRO A 137 5.12 21.17 5.93
CA PRO A 137 5.81 20.73 7.14
C PRO A 137 5.07 19.56 7.82
N ALA A 138 5.58 18.35 7.63
CA ALA A 138 4.98 17.13 8.17
C ALA A 138 5.44 16.98 9.61
N ASN A 139 4.51 16.66 10.50
CA ASN A 139 4.83 16.38 11.89
C ASN A 139 5.40 14.96 12.02
N GLN A 140 6.46 14.76 12.81
CA GLN A 140 7.01 13.42 13.06
C GLN A 140 5.97 12.49 13.71
N ALA A 141 5.01 13.05 14.46
CA ALA A 141 3.92 12.28 15.05
C ALA A 141 2.93 11.72 14.01
N THR A 142 2.79 12.36 12.84
CA THR A 142 1.89 11.91 11.77
C THR A 142 2.60 11.11 10.69
N ALA A 143 3.93 10.92 10.79
CA ALA A 143 4.73 10.14 9.84
C ALA A 143 4.15 8.75 9.52
N PRO A 144 3.61 7.98 10.49
CA PRO A 144 3.04 6.65 10.24
C PRO A 144 1.73 6.66 9.41
N MET A 145 1.10 7.83 9.23
CA MET A 145 -0.15 7.96 8.45
C MET A 145 0.12 8.15 6.95
N TYR A 146 1.39 8.26 6.54
CA TYR A 146 1.76 8.45 5.15
C TYR A 146 2.19 7.13 4.52
N ILE A 147 1.73 6.88 3.29
CA ILE A 147 2.11 5.70 2.51
C ILE A 147 3.63 5.65 2.23
N VAL A 148 4.27 6.82 2.15
CA VAL A 148 5.73 6.97 2.00
C VAL A 148 6.24 7.87 3.12
N ASN A 149 7.36 7.47 3.73
CA ASN A 149 8.01 8.27 4.77
C ASN A 149 8.32 9.70 4.26
N PRO A 150 7.69 10.74 4.83
CA PRO A 150 7.82 12.12 4.34
C PRO A 150 9.19 12.74 4.68
N PHE A 151 9.97 12.12 5.56
CA PHE A 151 11.30 12.60 5.96
C PHE A 151 12.44 11.99 5.13
N LYS A 152 12.15 11.28 4.03
CA LYS A 152 13.16 10.76 3.12
C LYS A 152 13.93 11.89 2.41
N LYS A 153 15.13 12.23 2.89
CA LYS A 153 16.09 13.06 2.14
C LYS A 153 16.72 12.23 1.02
N LYS A 154 16.78 12.78 -0.21
CA LYS A 154 17.53 12.20 -1.34
C LYS A 154 18.97 11.88 -0.90
N GLY A 155 19.38 10.62 -0.97
CA GLY A 155 20.79 10.20 -0.83
C GLY A 155 21.13 9.32 0.38
N GLN A 156 20.26 9.17 1.38
CA GLN A 156 20.51 8.26 2.51
C GLN A 156 19.71 6.97 2.29
N ARG A 157 20.35 5.93 1.75
CA ARG A 157 19.72 4.62 1.50
C ARG A 157 19.99 3.55 2.56
N LYS A 158 20.85 3.82 3.56
CA LYS A 158 21.27 2.80 4.55
C LYS A 158 21.05 3.21 6.01
N LEU A 159 21.11 4.50 6.33
CA LEU A 159 20.89 5.02 7.70
C LEU A 159 19.44 5.42 7.96
N SER A 160 18.67 5.72 6.90
CA SER A 160 17.23 6.03 6.98
C SER A 160 16.40 4.83 7.39
N ASP A 161 16.87 3.61 7.13
CA ASP A 161 16.06 2.40 7.23
C ASP A 161 15.87 1.97 8.69
N LEU A 162 16.84 2.30 9.56
CA LEU A 162 16.77 2.00 11.00
C LEU A 162 15.73 2.88 11.71
N THR A 163 15.60 4.14 11.30
CA THR A 163 14.64 5.11 11.87
C THR A 163 13.39 5.29 11.01
N SER A 164 13.20 4.50 9.95
CA SER A 164 12.01 4.57 9.11
C SER A 164 10.85 3.81 9.77
N THR A 165 9.68 4.46 9.82
CA THR A 165 8.41 3.88 10.28
C THR A 165 7.87 2.83 9.30
N HIS A 166 8.29 2.89 8.04
CA HIS A 166 7.92 1.95 6.98
C HIS A 166 9.13 1.12 6.53
N PRO A 167 8.93 -0.16 6.20
CA PRO A 167 9.97 -0.97 5.58
C PRO A 167 10.30 -0.47 4.17
N PRO A 168 11.48 -0.80 3.63
CA PRO A 168 11.87 -0.36 2.30
C PRO A 168 10.88 -0.88 1.25
N ILE A 169 10.34 0.04 0.43
CA ILE A 169 9.29 -0.28 -0.57
C ILE A 169 9.76 -1.36 -1.55
N SER A 170 11.03 -1.33 -1.96
CA SER A 170 11.63 -2.34 -2.85
C SER A 170 11.56 -3.75 -2.26
N GLU A 171 11.63 -3.89 -0.94
CA GLU A 171 11.53 -5.17 -0.26
C GLU A 171 10.08 -5.65 -0.23
N ARG A 172 9.13 -4.77 0.11
CA ARG A 172 7.68 -5.05 0.05
C ARG A 172 7.25 -5.52 -1.33
N VAL A 173 7.67 -4.80 -2.38
CA VAL A 173 7.40 -5.15 -3.78
C VAL A 173 7.98 -6.51 -4.14
N ARG A 174 9.21 -6.80 -3.71
CA ARG A 174 9.85 -8.10 -3.96
C ARG A 174 9.07 -9.24 -3.29
N ILE A 175 8.65 -9.07 -2.04
CA ILE A 175 7.86 -10.05 -1.30
C ILE A 175 6.53 -10.34 -2.01
N LEU A 176 5.78 -9.29 -2.38
CA LEU A 176 4.50 -9.43 -3.07
C LEU A 176 4.65 -10.16 -4.42
N ARG A 177 5.72 -9.88 -5.16
CA ARG A 177 6.01 -10.54 -6.45
C ARG A 177 6.48 -11.98 -6.33
N SER A 178 7.09 -12.35 -5.20
CA SER A 178 7.46 -13.75 -4.93
C SER A 178 6.26 -14.64 -4.54
N MET A 179 5.04 -14.10 -4.42
CA MET A 179 3.84 -14.89 -4.08
C MET A 179 3.27 -15.71 -5.25
N ALA A 180 4.09 -16.56 -5.87
CA ALA A 180 3.76 -17.25 -7.12
C ALA A 180 2.66 -18.34 -6.99
N GLY A 181 2.39 -18.84 -5.78
CA GLY A 181 1.49 -19.98 -5.55
C GLY A 181 0.07 -19.63 -5.07
N GLY A 182 -0.18 -18.41 -4.59
CA GLY A 182 -1.43 -18.06 -3.94
C GLY A 182 -1.44 -16.70 -3.27
N ALA A 183 -2.58 -16.34 -2.69
CA ALA A 183 -2.81 -15.11 -1.95
C ALA A 183 -3.08 -15.35 -0.46
N SER A 184 -2.77 -16.53 0.07
CA SER A 184 -2.98 -16.84 1.49
C SER A 184 -1.91 -16.18 2.37
N TYR A 185 -2.17 -16.14 3.68
CA TYR A 185 -1.16 -15.69 4.65
C TYR A 185 0.07 -16.61 4.70
N LYS A 186 -0.10 -17.88 4.33
CA LYS A 186 1.00 -18.85 4.24
C LYS A 186 1.91 -18.51 3.06
N ASP A 187 1.34 -18.24 1.89
CA ASP A 187 2.09 -17.85 0.68
C ASP A 187 2.90 -16.57 0.93
N TYR A 188 2.30 -15.59 1.61
CA TYR A 188 3.02 -14.37 1.98
C TYR A 188 4.15 -14.64 2.98
N ALA A 189 3.93 -15.51 3.96
CA ALA A 189 4.94 -15.87 4.95
C ALA A 189 6.15 -16.58 4.34
N GLU A 190 5.92 -17.47 3.37
CA GLU A 190 6.96 -18.17 2.62
C GLU A 190 7.76 -17.16 1.78
N ALA A 191 7.07 -16.34 0.99
CA ALA A 191 7.67 -15.25 0.21
C ALA A 191 8.49 -14.28 1.09
N PHE A 192 7.97 -13.91 2.26
CA PHE A 192 8.68 -13.05 3.21
C PHE A 192 9.99 -13.69 3.69
N THR A 193 9.94 -14.96 4.06
CA THR A 193 11.11 -15.69 4.58
C THR A 193 12.16 -15.88 3.50
N GLU A 194 11.73 -16.12 2.26
CA GLU A 194 12.61 -16.23 1.09
C GLU A 194 13.34 -14.91 0.80
N VAL A 195 12.63 -13.78 0.82
CA VAL A 195 13.19 -12.48 0.46
C VAL A 195 14.05 -11.86 1.57
N THR A 196 13.62 -11.99 2.83
CA THR A 196 14.24 -11.29 3.96
C THR A 196 15.21 -12.16 4.76
N HIS A 197 15.22 -13.47 4.51
CA HIS A 197 15.94 -14.48 5.30
C HIS A 197 15.69 -14.37 6.81
N SER A 198 14.55 -13.78 7.20
CA SER A 198 14.20 -13.50 8.59
C SER A 198 13.07 -14.40 9.06
N LYS A 199 12.87 -14.47 10.38
CA LYS A 199 11.75 -15.23 10.96
C LYS A 199 10.42 -14.69 10.45
N ASN A 200 9.49 -15.60 10.18
CA ASN A 200 8.15 -15.28 9.76
C ASN A 200 7.45 -14.32 10.75
N ILE A 201 6.86 -13.27 10.19
CA ILE A 201 6.13 -12.22 10.90
C ILE A 201 4.65 -12.57 11.14
N VAL A 202 4.09 -13.49 10.34
CA VAL A 202 2.68 -13.90 10.38
C VAL A 202 2.43 -14.77 11.63
N PRO A 203 1.38 -14.49 12.43
CA PRO A 203 1.06 -15.29 13.61
C PRO A 203 0.73 -16.74 13.24
N ALA A 204 1.14 -17.71 14.06
CA ALA A 204 0.82 -19.13 13.84
C ALA A 204 -0.69 -19.41 13.70
N ALA A 205 -1.54 -18.60 14.36
CA ALA A 205 -2.99 -18.68 14.20
C ALA A 205 -3.45 -18.35 12.77
N ALA A 206 -2.81 -17.39 12.10
CA ALA A 206 -3.15 -16.98 10.74
C ALA A 206 -2.60 -17.93 9.66
N LEU A 207 -1.57 -18.72 9.98
CA LEU A 207 -1.02 -19.76 9.09
C LEU A 207 -1.91 -20.99 8.96
N ARG A 208 -2.90 -21.15 9.84
CA ARG A 208 -3.90 -22.24 9.78
C ARG A 208 -5.03 -21.97 8.77
N GLY A 209 -4.92 -20.89 7.99
CA GLY A 209 -5.93 -20.49 7.01
C GLY A 209 -5.95 -21.36 5.75
N GLU A 210 -7.10 -21.33 5.08
CA GLU A 210 -7.38 -22.00 3.81
C GLU A 210 -6.56 -21.40 2.65
N GLU A 211 -6.29 -22.22 1.63
CA GLU A 211 -5.62 -21.79 0.40
C GLU A 211 -6.47 -20.76 -0.34
N VAL A 212 -5.85 -19.67 -0.78
CA VAL A 212 -6.55 -18.59 -1.49
C VAL A 212 -5.97 -18.49 -2.88
N GLY A 213 -6.76 -18.89 -3.88
CA GLY A 213 -6.37 -18.78 -5.29
C GLY A 213 -6.22 -17.34 -5.76
N LEU A 214 -5.32 -17.14 -6.71
CA LEU A 214 -5.07 -15.83 -7.33
C LEU A 214 -6.22 -15.45 -8.27
N ARG A 215 -6.63 -14.19 -8.21
CA ARG A 215 -7.53 -13.56 -9.18
C ARG A 215 -6.72 -13.12 -10.40
N SER A 216 -7.26 -13.30 -11.60
CA SER A 216 -6.72 -12.66 -12.80
C SER A 216 -6.91 -11.14 -12.74
N GLY A 217 -5.83 -10.38 -12.90
CA GLY A 217 -5.88 -8.92 -13.02
C GLY A 217 -6.77 -8.48 -14.18
N GLY A 218 -7.37 -7.30 -14.07
CA GLY A 218 -7.95 -6.59 -15.21
C GLY A 218 -6.80 -6.19 -16.12
N SER A 219 -6.62 -6.93 -17.21
CA SER A 219 -5.59 -6.62 -18.20
C SER A 219 -5.81 -5.21 -18.77
N PRO A 220 -4.74 -4.41 -18.98
CA PRO A 220 -4.84 -3.11 -19.65
C PRO A 220 -5.59 -3.20 -20.99
N GLN A 221 -5.38 -4.31 -21.70
CA GLN A 221 -6.05 -4.66 -22.96
C GLN A 221 -7.58 -4.75 -22.81
N ALA A 222 -8.10 -5.36 -21.74
CA ALA A 222 -9.54 -5.45 -21.51
C ALA A 222 -10.18 -4.07 -21.25
N GLN A 223 -9.41 -3.10 -20.75
CA GLN A 223 -9.88 -1.75 -20.48
C GLN A 223 -9.83 -0.85 -21.73
N GLU A 224 -8.82 -1.02 -22.58
CA GLU A 224 -8.76 -0.42 -23.92
C GLU A 224 -9.87 -0.96 -24.84
N GLU A 225 -10.11 -2.28 -24.83
CA GLU A 225 -11.21 -2.87 -25.60
C GLU A 225 -12.59 -2.35 -25.17
N ARG A 226 -12.82 -2.19 -23.86
CA ARG A 226 -14.09 -1.64 -23.35
C ARG A 226 -14.28 -0.19 -23.77
N THR A 227 -13.23 0.62 -23.68
CA THR A 227 -13.23 2.02 -24.11
C THR A 227 -13.48 2.14 -25.62
N GLN A 228 -12.82 1.31 -26.43
CA GLN A 228 -13.07 1.28 -27.88
C GLN A 228 -14.49 0.83 -28.23
N LYS A 229 -15.02 -0.21 -27.56
CA LYS A 229 -16.40 -0.67 -27.76
C LYS A 229 -17.42 0.42 -27.39
N GLN A 230 -17.20 1.16 -26.30
CA GLN A 230 -18.03 2.30 -25.93
C GLN A 230 -17.99 3.44 -26.97
N LEU A 231 -16.80 3.78 -27.48
CA LEU A 231 -16.68 4.79 -28.54
C LEU A 231 -17.39 4.38 -29.84
N HIS A 232 -17.32 3.10 -30.22
CA HIS A 232 -18.06 2.57 -31.36
C HIS A 232 -19.57 2.64 -31.14
N GLN A 233 -20.06 2.25 -29.95
CA GLN A 233 -21.49 2.33 -29.62
C GLN A 233 -22.01 3.78 -29.66
N ILE A 234 -21.27 4.73 -29.10
CA ILE A 234 -21.62 6.16 -29.15
C ILE A 234 -21.65 6.64 -30.60
N GLY A 235 -20.66 6.25 -31.41
CA GLY A 235 -20.62 6.57 -32.84
C GLY A 235 -21.76 5.97 -33.66
N ASP A 236 -22.32 4.83 -33.24
CA ASP A 236 -23.47 4.21 -33.89
C ASP A 236 -24.79 4.88 -33.48
N ILE A 237 -24.91 5.28 -32.22
CA ILE A 237 -26.06 6.07 -31.73
C ILE A 237 -26.11 7.43 -32.44
N MET A 238 -24.98 8.15 -32.51
CA MET A 238 -24.91 9.44 -33.20
C MET A 238 -25.28 9.34 -34.69
N ARG A 239 -24.94 8.22 -35.34
CA ARG A 239 -25.31 7.98 -36.75
C ARG A 239 -26.78 7.61 -36.92
N LYS A 240 -27.38 6.84 -35.99
CA LYS A 240 -28.84 6.61 -35.98
C LYS A 240 -29.62 7.93 -35.83
N VAL A 241 -29.17 8.82 -34.96
CA VAL A 241 -29.79 10.15 -34.76
C VAL A 241 -29.70 11.01 -36.03
N ASN A 242 -28.60 10.91 -36.78
CA ASN A 242 -28.41 11.59 -38.07
C ASN A 242 -29.04 10.83 -39.27
N GLY A 243 -29.95 9.89 -39.03
CA GLY A 243 -30.73 9.24 -40.10
C GLY A 243 -29.99 8.19 -40.94
N PHE A 244 -28.88 7.64 -40.44
CA PHE A 244 -28.19 6.54 -41.13
C PHE A 244 -28.97 5.22 -41.02
N ALA A 245 -29.08 4.50 -42.13
CA ALA A 245 -29.65 3.16 -42.16
C ALA A 245 -28.57 2.09 -41.89
N PHE A 246 -28.92 1.06 -41.12
CA PHE A 246 -28.03 -0.06 -40.78
C PHE A 246 -28.54 -1.33 -41.46
N LEU A 247 -27.75 -1.89 -42.37
CA LEU A 247 -28.06 -3.12 -43.09
C LEU A 247 -27.14 -4.25 -42.62
N ALA A 248 -27.71 -5.43 -42.37
CA ALA A 248 -26.95 -6.64 -42.10
C ALA A 248 -27.06 -7.59 -43.30
N CYS A 249 -25.93 -8.04 -43.82
CA CYS A 249 -25.89 -9.07 -44.84
C CYS A 249 -25.78 -10.46 -44.21
N SER A 250 -26.33 -11.48 -44.86
CA SER A 250 -26.23 -12.88 -44.43
C SER A 250 -24.80 -13.43 -44.37
N CYS A 251 -23.83 -12.75 -45.00
CA CYS A 251 -22.40 -13.06 -44.85
C CYS A 251 -21.75 -12.47 -43.57
N GLY A 252 -22.56 -11.86 -42.69
CA GLY A 252 -22.12 -11.28 -41.41
C GLY A 252 -21.54 -9.87 -41.50
N LEU A 253 -21.61 -9.20 -42.66
CA LEU A 253 -21.15 -7.81 -42.80
C LEU A 253 -22.26 -6.81 -42.49
N HIS A 254 -21.95 -5.78 -41.71
CA HIS A 254 -22.86 -4.68 -41.38
C HIS A 254 -22.47 -3.42 -42.13
N PHE A 255 -23.42 -2.83 -42.86
CA PHE A 255 -23.25 -1.60 -43.62
C PHE A 255 -23.97 -0.44 -42.94
N LYS A 256 -23.36 0.74 -43.02
CA LYS A 256 -23.92 2.01 -42.55
C LYS A 256 -24.14 2.87 -43.78
N ILE A 257 -25.38 3.25 -44.03
CA ILE A 257 -25.77 3.95 -45.27
C ILE A 257 -26.21 5.37 -44.89
N PRO A 258 -25.58 6.41 -45.47
CA PRO A 258 -25.96 7.80 -45.24
C PRO A 258 -27.38 8.09 -45.75
N PRO A 259 -28.07 9.08 -45.15
CA PRO A 259 -29.41 9.49 -45.60
C PRO A 259 -29.42 10.04 -47.04
N ASP A 260 -28.29 10.56 -47.53
CA ASP A 260 -28.17 11.13 -48.89
C ASP A 260 -27.93 10.08 -49.99
N PHE A 261 -27.94 8.79 -49.65
CA PHE A 261 -27.69 7.73 -50.62
C PHE A 261 -28.90 7.53 -51.54
N LYS A 262 -28.71 7.77 -52.85
CA LYS A 262 -29.79 7.79 -53.86
C LYS A 262 -30.05 6.44 -54.55
N GLY A 263 -29.28 5.39 -54.24
CA GLY A 263 -29.50 4.05 -54.81
C GLY A 263 -30.58 3.28 -54.06
N ALA A 264 -31.32 2.40 -54.74
CA ALA A 264 -32.36 1.56 -54.12
C ALA A 264 -31.81 0.28 -53.45
N SER A 265 -30.64 -0.18 -53.91
CA SER A 265 -29.95 -1.37 -53.40
C SER A 265 -28.44 -1.12 -53.26
N VAL A 266 -27.81 -1.86 -52.33
CA VAL A 266 -26.36 -1.83 -52.11
C VAL A 266 -25.78 -3.22 -52.31
N GLN A 267 -24.70 -3.32 -53.07
CA GLN A 267 -23.99 -4.58 -53.30
C GLN A 267 -22.97 -4.83 -52.19
N CYS A 268 -23.01 -6.02 -51.58
CA CYS A 268 -22.04 -6.41 -50.56
C CYS A 268 -20.67 -6.69 -51.20
N PRO A 269 -19.56 -6.02 -50.80
CA PRO A 269 -18.23 -6.27 -51.34
C PRO A 269 -17.64 -7.63 -50.91
N ARG A 270 -18.24 -8.32 -49.93
CA ARG A 270 -17.77 -9.62 -49.43
C ARG A 270 -18.42 -10.81 -50.15
N CYS A 271 -19.70 -10.73 -50.48
CA CYS A 271 -20.45 -11.84 -51.10
C CYS A 271 -21.19 -11.47 -52.38
N ASN A 272 -20.99 -10.25 -52.89
CA ASN A 272 -21.58 -9.69 -54.11
C ASN A 272 -23.12 -9.70 -54.20
N ARG A 273 -23.81 -9.99 -53.10
CA ARG A 273 -25.28 -10.00 -53.01
C ARG A 273 -25.83 -8.58 -52.97
N GLN A 274 -26.93 -8.33 -53.68
CA GLN A 274 -27.69 -7.09 -53.59
C GLN A 274 -28.57 -7.09 -52.34
N LEU A 275 -28.55 -5.99 -51.59
CA LEU A 275 -29.36 -5.75 -50.40
C LEU A 275 -30.25 -4.53 -50.65
N ASP A 276 -31.56 -4.69 -50.50
CA ASP A 276 -32.52 -3.61 -50.69
C ASP A 276 -32.65 -2.75 -49.43
N LEU A 277 -32.73 -1.44 -49.62
CA LEU A 277 -32.82 -0.46 -48.53
C LEU A 277 -34.20 -0.43 -47.85
N ALA A 278 -35.25 -0.82 -48.57
CA ALA A 278 -36.62 -0.86 -48.04
C ALA A 278 -36.78 -1.87 -46.89
N THR A 279 -35.99 -2.96 -46.90
CA THR A 279 -36.01 -3.99 -45.86
C THR A 279 -35.23 -3.60 -44.60
N ALA A 280 -34.43 -2.53 -44.66
CA ALA A 280 -33.61 -2.05 -43.54
C ALA A 280 -34.42 -1.29 -42.48
N GLN A 281 -35.40 -0.49 -42.93
CA GLN A 281 -36.14 0.45 -42.08
C GLN A 281 -37.12 -0.27 -41.13
N THR A 282 -37.58 -1.48 -41.48
CA THR A 282 -38.51 -2.28 -40.66
C THR A 282 -37.83 -2.95 -39.45
N ALA A 283 -36.51 -3.12 -39.46
CA ALA A 283 -35.77 -3.69 -38.33
C ALA A 283 -35.44 -2.68 -37.22
N THR A 284 -35.58 -1.39 -37.48
CA THR A 284 -35.27 -0.30 -36.52
C THR A 284 -36.49 0.23 -35.75
N ALA A 285 -37.69 -0.26 -36.01
CA ALA A 285 -38.95 0.21 -35.44
C ALA A 285 -39.60 -0.75 -34.41
N ARG A 286 -38.81 -1.61 -33.76
CA ARG A 286 -39.22 -2.39 -32.59
C ARG A 286 -38.23 -2.22 -31.45
#